data_AF-A0A1J5PBJ9-F1
#
_entry.id   AF-A0A1J5PBJ9-F1
#
_cell.length_a   1.000
_cell.length_b   1.000
_cell.length_c   1.000
_cell.angle_alpha   90.00
_cell.angle_beta   90.00
_cell.angle_gamma   90.00
#
_symmetry.space_group_name_H-M   'P 1'
#
loop_
_entity.id
_entity.type
_entity.pdbx_description
1 polymer ?
#
loop_
_entity_poly.entity_id
_entity_poly.type
_entity_poly.pdbx_seq_one_letter_code
_entity_poly.pdbx_strand_id
1 'polypeptide(L)'
;MAAHSAGVTTAVATCGTAFGDDHIRILRRLLMDDDAFRGEVIFTFDGDAAGQKAALRAFADDQKFVSQTFVAVEPGGLDPCELRQQQGDAAVRDLIARRVPLFEFAIKSTIAGYNLETAEGRVGALGVAAPLVAQIRDRSLRPEYARLLAGWLGMDVEAVTGVIVRSQRQSAPERQTIVPNADWRPDPSDPRLALEREVLKVAVQAPTLVPTFSEIESAAFTHPAYVALRNVIDASADALADSNDWIEVLLHNSEEEQLQALVRELAVEPIRANGAIDERYAGSVFARLRELAVSRTIAELKSKLQRINPIEEADVYNQAFMDLVQLEARRRDLHEQAMGSL
;
A
#
# COMPACT_ATOMS: atom_id res chain seq x y z
N MET A 1 -5.13 29.77 16.45
CA MET A 1 -5.49 31.19 16.23
C MET A 1 -4.45 31.95 15.41
N ALA A 2 -3.16 31.93 15.77
CA ALA A 2 -2.11 32.66 15.05
C ALA A 2 -2.04 32.35 13.53
N ALA A 3 -2.08 31.07 13.14
CA ALA A 3 -2.07 30.67 11.73
C ALA A 3 -3.29 31.25 10.96
N HIS A 4 -4.49 31.18 11.54
CA HIS A 4 -5.70 31.76 10.96
C HIS A 4 -5.57 33.28 10.79
N SER A 5 -5.06 33.99 11.81
CA SER A 5 -4.81 35.44 11.73
C SER A 5 -3.76 35.80 10.67
N ALA A 6 -2.80 34.92 10.40
CA ALA A 6 -1.79 35.11 9.36
C ALA A 6 -2.29 34.80 7.93
N GLY A 7 -3.57 34.40 7.77
CA GLY A 7 -4.20 34.07 6.49
C GLY A 7 -4.23 32.56 6.17
N VAL A 8 -3.77 31.70 7.08
CA VAL A 8 -3.86 30.23 6.94
C VAL A 8 -5.15 29.77 7.61
N THR A 9 -6.27 29.90 6.89
CA THR A 9 -7.62 29.68 7.45
C THR A 9 -7.97 28.22 7.69
N THR A 10 -7.21 27.29 7.11
CA THR A 10 -7.41 25.83 7.18
C THR A 10 -6.65 25.17 8.33
N ALA A 11 -6.00 25.94 9.20
CA ALA A 11 -5.21 25.40 10.30
C ALA A 11 -6.10 24.75 11.39
N VAL A 12 -5.79 23.51 11.75
CA VAL A 12 -6.41 22.75 12.83
C VAL A 12 -5.34 22.25 13.81
N ALA A 13 -5.72 21.96 15.05
CA ALA A 13 -4.80 21.47 16.09
C ALA A 13 -5.47 20.40 16.95
N THR A 14 -4.68 19.49 17.54
CA THR A 14 -5.19 18.51 18.51
C THR A 14 -5.43 19.18 19.87
N CYS A 15 -6.48 18.77 20.57
CA CYS A 15 -6.84 19.35 21.88
C CYS A 15 -6.15 18.62 23.03
N GLY A 16 -4.84 18.82 23.19
CA GLY A 16 -4.07 18.29 24.32
C GLY A 16 -3.74 16.79 24.23
N THR A 17 -3.87 16.20 23.05
CA THR A 17 -3.53 14.80 22.77
C THR A 17 -2.48 14.73 21.67
N ALA A 18 -1.64 13.68 21.71
CA ALA A 18 -0.75 13.38 20.61
C ALA A 18 -1.54 13.11 19.32
N PHE A 19 -0.99 13.53 18.19
CA PHE A 19 -1.51 13.15 16.88
C PHE A 19 -1.38 11.63 16.70
N GLY A 20 -2.38 10.98 16.10
CA GLY A 20 -2.48 9.53 16.03
C GLY A 20 -3.55 9.06 15.06
N ASP A 21 -3.77 7.74 14.99
CA ASP A 21 -4.52 7.08 13.92
C ASP A 21 -5.96 7.58 13.75
N ASP A 22 -6.65 7.89 14.86
CA ASP A 22 -8.02 8.41 14.80
C ASP A 22 -8.10 9.79 14.14
N HIS A 23 -7.10 10.65 14.36
CA HIS A 23 -7.00 11.94 13.67
C HIS A 23 -6.74 11.74 12.18
N ILE A 24 -5.90 10.77 11.81
CA ILE A 24 -5.62 10.42 10.41
C ILE A 24 -6.90 9.94 9.71
N ARG A 25 -7.71 9.08 10.36
CA ARG A 25 -8.99 8.60 9.80
C ARG A 25 -9.96 9.75 9.50
N ILE A 26 -10.04 10.74 10.39
CA ILE A 26 -10.90 11.92 10.20
C ILE A 26 -10.39 12.77 9.03
N LEU A 27 -9.10 13.09 9.02
CA LEU A 27 -8.49 13.87 7.91
C LEU A 27 -8.69 13.16 6.58
N ARG A 28 -8.54 11.84 6.55
CA ARG A 28 -8.77 11.03 5.36
C ARG A 28 -10.19 11.16 4.84
N ARG A 29 -11.19 11.00 5.72
CA ARG A 29 -12.61 11.15 5.34
C ARG A 29 -12.86 12.53 4.74
N LEU A 30 -12.33 13.58 5.35
CA LEU A 30 -12.53 14.96 4.89
C LEU A 30 -11.79 15.28 3.57
N LEU A 31 -10.67 14.61 3.28
CA LEU A 31 -9.82 14.90 2.12
C LEU A 31 -9.97 13.90 0.96
N MET A 32 -10.61 12.75 1.19
CA MET A 32 -10.80 11.70 0.17
C MET A 32 -12.25 11.52 -0.29
N ASP A 33 -13.24 12.15 0.36
CA ASP A 33 -14.67 12.03 -0.02
C ASP A 33 -15.05 12.95 -1.22
N ASP A 34 -14.15 13.79 -1.72
CA ASP A 34 -14.38 14.68 -2.87
C ASP A 34 -13.36 14.37 -4.00
N ASP A 35 -13.82 13.69 -5.06
CA ASP A 35 -13.02 13.33 -6.26
C ASP A 35 -12.42 14.55 -7.00
N ALA A 36 -12.81 15.77 -6.62
CA ALA A 36 -12.37 17.02 -7.22
C ALA A 36 -11.13 17.65 -6.55
N PHE A 37 -10.81 17.32 -5.29
CA PHE A 37 -9.72 17.97 -4.56
C PHE A 37 -8.71 16.97 -3.99
N ARG A 38 -7.56 16.86 -4.66
CA ARG A 38 -6.33 16.29 -4.08
C ARG A 38 -5.78 17.25 -3.04
N GLY A 39 -6.35 17.25 -1.84
CA GLY A 39 -5.86 18.06 -0.72
C GLY A 39 -4.46 17.62 -0.26
N GLU A 40 -3.67 18.57 0.24
CA GLU A 40 -2.38 18.32 0.88
C GLU A 40 -2.50 18.56 2.38
N VAL A 41 -1.78 17.76 3.18
CA VAL A 41 -1.73 17.95 4.63
C VAL A 41 -0.34 18.42 5.01
N ILE A 42 -0.28 19.56 5.69
CA ILE A 42 0.97 20.21 6.08
C ILE A 42 1.04 20.19 7.60
N PHE A 43 1.99 19.44 8.14
CA PHE A 43 2.24 19.40 9.56
C PHE A 43 3.22 20.51 9.95
N THR A 44 2.81 21.34 10.90
CA THR A 44 3.71 22.25 11.60
C THR A 44 3.96 21.66 12.98
N PHE A 45 5.20 21.37 13.31
CA PHE A 45 5.59 20.96 14.65
C PHE A 45 6.22 22.14 15.37
N ASP A 46 5.96 22.24 16.67
CA ASP A 46 6.91 22.90 17.57
C ASP A 46 8.26 22.21 17.34
N GLY A 47 9.39 22.92 17.39
CA GLY A 47 10.71 22.35 17.07
C GLY A 47 11.18 21.17 17.96
N ASP A 48 10.29 20.53 18.71
CA ASP A 48 10.59 19.40 19.57
C ASP A 48 10.76 18.07 18.80
N ALA A 49 11.72 17.28 19.26
CA ALA A 49 12.02 15.98 18.66
C ALA A 49 10.89 14.94 18.90
N ALA A 50 9.96 15.23 19.81
CA ALA A 50 8.89 14.34 20.23
C ALA A 50 7.71 14.35 19.24
N GLY A 51 7.25 15.54 18.83
CA GLY A 51 6.17 15.70 17.85
C GLY A 51 6.55 15.13 16.48
N GLN A 52 7.79 15.35 16.06
CA GLN A 52 8.34 14.80 14.83
C GLN A 52 8.35 13.26 14.82
N LYS A 53 8.80 12.62 15.91
CA LYS A 53 8.80 11.15 16.04
C LYS A 53 7.40 10.56 16.11
N ALA A 54 6.47 11.22 16.79
CA ALA A 54 5.08 10.77 16.88
C ALA A 54 4.39 10.80 15.52
N ALA A 55 4.61 11.87 14.74
CA ALA A 55 4.16 11.96 13.37
C ALA A 55 4.72 10.83 12.52
N LEU A 56 6.05 10.66 12.47
CA LEU A 56 6.68 9.61 11.68
C LEU A 56 6.16 8.21 12.01
N ARG A 57 5.83 7.94 13.28
CA ARG A 57 5.16 6.70 13.69
C ARG A 57 3.74 6.57 13.17
N ALA A 58 2.92 7.61 13.33
CA ALA A 58 1.53 7.61 12.87
C ALA A 58 1.41 7.45 11.33
N PHE A 59 2.47 7.81 10.59
CA PHE A 59 2.55 7.68 9.13
C PHE A 59 3.09 6.34 8.63
N ALA A 60 3.59 5.46 9.51
CA ALA A 60 4.13 4.16 9.10
C ALA A 60 3.06 3.23 8.51
N ASP A 61 1.80 3.40 8.94
CA ASP A 61 0.71 2.43 8.68
C ASP A 61 -0.15 2.75 7.44
N ASP A 62 -0.20 3.99 6.95
CA ASP A 62 -1.03 4.37 5.79
C ASP A 62 -0.36 5.35 4.81
N GLN A 63 0.16 4.81 3.70
CA GLN A 63 1.05 5.55 2.80
C GLN A 63 0.39 6.28 1.62
N LYS A 64 -0.90 6.02 1.35
CA LYS A 64 -1.61 6.84 0.35
C LYS A 64 -1.70 8.29 0.84
N PHE A 65 -1.96 8.47 2.13
CA PHE A 65 -1.94 9.78 2.80
C PHE A 65 -0.54 10.40 2.83
N VAL A 66 0.51 9.59 3.02
CA VAL A 66 1.91 10.07 3.10
C VAL A 66 2.39 10.75 1.81
N SER A 67 1.90 10.33 0.64
CA SER A 67 2.29 10.97 -0.65
C SER A 67 1.84 12.43 -0.79
N GLN A 68 0.82 12.85 -0.02
CA GLN A 68 0.29 14.21 0.04
C GLN A 68 0.54 14.87 1.40
N THR A 69 1.46 14.30 2.18
CA THR A 69 1.83 14.79 3.51
C THR A 69 3.17 15.50 3.47
N PHE A 70 3.16 16.73 3.96
CA PHE A 70 4.32 17.60 4.04
C PHE A 70 4.54 18.06 5.47
N VAL A 71 5.75 18.51 5.75
CA VAL A 71 6.14 19.09 7.03
C VAL A 71 6.71 20.47 6.79
N ALA A 72 6.32 21.44 7.62
CA ALA A 72 6.91 22.77 7.67
C ALA A 72 7.44 23.00 9.08
N VAL A 73 8.77 22.99 9.23
CA VAL A 73 9.47 23.28 10.48
C VAL A 73 10.31 24.53 10.30
N GLU A 74 10.23 25.45 11.26
CA GLU A 74 11.05 26.65 11.27
C GLU A 74 12.48 26.30 11.76
N PRO A 75 13.55 26.76 11.09
CA PRO A 75 14.93 26.40 11.46
C PRO A 75 15.36 26.77 12.89
N GLY A 76 14.82 27.86 13.45
CA GLY A 76 15.02 28.27 14.84
C GLY A 76 14.13 27.53 15.85
N GLY A 77 13.28 26.60 15.39
CA GLY A 77 12.38 25.80 16.22
C GLY A 77 11.14 26.56 16.71
N LEU A 78 10.90 27.77 16.19
CA LEU A 78 9.74 28.58 16.58
C LEU A 78 8.44 27.95 16.09
N ASP A 79 7.42 27.97 16.94
CA ASP A 79 6.07 27.59 16.52
C ASP A 79 5.44 28.66 15.62
N PRO A 80 4.33 28.38 14.91
CA PRO A 80 3.66 29.39 14.08
C PRO A 80 3.16 30.62 14.86
N CYS A 81 2.96 30.53 16.17
CA CYS A 81 2.51 31.64 17.01
C CYS A 81 3.67 32.60 17.34
N GLU A 82 4.78 32.06 17.81
CA GLU A 82 6.05 32.73 18.09
C GLU A 82 6.64 33.32 16.82
N LEU A 83 6.67 32.56 15.73
CA LEU A 83 7.13 33.03 14.43
C LEU A 83 6.32 34.26 13.98
N ARG A 84 5.00 34.22 14.15
CA ARG A 84 4.14 35.37 13.84
C ARG A 84 4.42 36.56 14.74
N GLN A 85 4.62 36.33 16.04
CA GLN A 85 4.91 37.40 16.99
C GLN A 85 6.26 38.08 16.71
N GLN A 86 7.26 37.31 16.29
CA GLN A 86 8.61 37.82 16.06
C GLN A 86 8.81 38.39 14.65
N GLN A 87 8.26 37.72 13.63
CA GLN A 87 8.56 37.99 12.22
C GLN A 87 7.31 38.36 11.39
N GLY A 88 6.13 38.38 12.01
CA GLY A 88 4.88 38.81 11.39
C GLY A 88 4.14 37.73 10.58
N ASP A 89 2.99 38.10 10.05
CA ASP A 89 2.08 37.18 9.36
C ASP A 89 2.66 36.59 8.06
N ALA A 90 3.53 37.33 7.37
CA ALA A 90 4.18 36.85 6.15
C ALA A 90 5.11 35.67 6.42
N ALA A 91 5.82 35.67 7.55
CA ALA A 91 6.74 34.59 7.92
C ALA A 91 6.03 33.24 8.10
N VAL A 92 4.80 33.25 8.65
CA VAL A 92 3.98 32.05 8.78
C VAL A 92 3.57 31.51 7.41
N ARG A 93 3.16 32.38 6.47
CA ARG A 93 2.82 31.95 5.11
C ARG A 93 4.02 31.40 4.35
N ASP A 94 5.18 32.02 4.51
CA ASP A 94 6.43 31.57 3.93
C ASP A 94 6.87 30.20 4.49
N LEU A 95 6.70 29.97 5.79
CA LEU A 95 6.97 28.68 6.43
C LEU A 95 6.14 27.56 5.77
N ILE A 96 4.84 27.78 5.61
CA ILE A 96 3.93 26.81 4.97
C ILE A 96 4.26 26.62 3.48
N ALA A 97 4.68 27.68 2.79
CA ALA A 97 5.08 27.61 1.38
C ALA A 97 6.36 26.77 1.17
N ARG A 98 7.28 26.77 2.13
CA ARG A 98 8.56 26.02 2.10
C ARG A 98 8.46 24.59 2.66
N ARG A 99 7.25 24.05 2.77
CA ARG A 99 7.02 22.68 3.24
C ARG A 99 7.86 21.65 2.48
N VAL A 100 8.35 20.65 3.19
CA VAL A 100 9.12 19.52 2.64
C VAL A 100 8.32 18.23 2.71
N PRO A 101 8.50 17.28 1.78
CA PRO A 101 7.86 15.97 1.86
C PRO A 101 8.21 15.26 3.18
N LEU A 102 7.24 14.55 3.77
CA LEU A 102 7.44 13.88 5.05
C LEU A 102 8.60 12.88 5.03
N PHE A 103 8.74 12.08 3.96
CA PHE A 103 9.84 11.11 3.86
C PHE A 103 11.20 11.80 3.81
N GLU A 104 11.33 12.89 3.06
CA GLU A 104 12.57 13.66 3.02
C GLU A 104 12.93 14.18 4.42
N PHE A 105 11.96 14.77 5.12
CA PHE A 105 12.15 15.23 6.48
C PHE A 105 12.58 14.10 7.42
N ALA A 106 11.90 12.95 7.39
CA ALA A 106 12.21 11.78 8.20
C ALA A 106 13.67 11.33 8.03
N ILE A 107 14.10 11.22 6.77
CA ILE A 107 15.43 10.72 6.44
C ILE A 107 16.48 11.74 6.87
N LYS A 108 16.30 13.02 6.54
CA LYS A 108 17.22 14.11 6.93
C LYS A 108 17.38 14.21 8.43
N SER A 109 16.28 14.19 9.18
CA SER A 109 16.31 14.22 10.65
C SER A 109 17.01 13.01 11.25
N THR A 110 16.92 11.84 10.60
CA THR A 110 17.60 10.62 11.07
C THR A 110 19.11 10.67 10.82
N ILE A 111 19.54 11.15 9.65
CA ILE A 111 20.98 11.23 9.31
C ILE A 111 21.69 12.42 9.97
N ALA A 112 20.95 13.46 10.40
CA ALA A 112 21.51 14.64 11.09
C ALA A 112 22.28 14.30 12.38
N GLY A 113 22.00 13.14 13.00
CA GLY A 113 22.72 12.66 14.18
C GLY A 113 24.11 12.05 13.90
N TYR A 114 24.54 11.97 12.63
CA TYR A 114 25.76 11.29 12.21
C TYR A 114 26.78 12.25 11.60
N ASN A 115 28.06 11.99 11.81
CA ASN A 115 29.14 12.73 11.15
C ASN A 115 29.39 12.17 9.73
N LEU A 116 28.82 12.82 8.71
CA LEU A 116 28.90 12.35 7.32
C LEU A 116 30.28 12.57 6.66
N GLU A 117 31.20 13.27 7.32
CA GLU A 117 32.59 13.42 6.85
C GLU A 117 33.39 12.12 7.00
N THR A 118 33.03 11.26 7.97
CA THR A 118 33.70 9.98 8.20
C THR A 118 33.02 8.82 7.48
N ALA A 119 33.79 7.81 7.10
CA ALA A 119 33.25 6.62 6.45
C ALA A 119 32.28 5.87 7.39
N GLU A 120 32.63 5.76 8.67
CA GLU A 120 31.82 5.14 9.72
C GLU A 120 30.50 5.88 9.93
N GLY A 121 30.51 7.21 9.89
CA GLY A 121 29.30 8.01 10.03
C GLY A 121 28.39 7.90 8.82
N ARG A 122 28.92 7.88 7.59
CA ARG A 122 28.13 7.60 6.38
C ARG A 122 27.49 6.22 6.39
N VAL A 123 28.25 5.18 6.75
CA VAL A 123 27.75 3.80 6.83
C VAL A 123 26.71 3.67 7.95
N GLY A 124 26.95 4.30 9.11
CA GLY A 124 26.01 4.33 10.21
C GLY A 124 24.69 5.02 9.85
N ALA A 125 24.77 6.18 9.20
CA ALA A 125 23.62 6.93 8.70
C ALA A 125 22.84 6.13 7.63
N LEU A 126 23.53 5.46 6.71
CA LEU A 126 22.90 4.59 5.72
C LEU A 126 22.15 3.44 6.39
N GLY A 127 22.73 2.83 7.43
CA GLY A 127 22.12 1.71 8.15
C GLY A 127 20.77 2.05 8.78
N VAL A 128 20.59 3.29 9.26
CA VAL A 128 19.33 3.75 9.86
C VAL A 128 18.36 4.37 8.85
N ALA A 129 18.85 4.99 7.78
CA ALA A 129 18.03 5.63 6.76
C ALA A 129 17.49 4.64 5.72
N ALA A 130 18.25 3.60 5.37
CA ALA A 130 17.86 2.61 4.37
C ALA A 130 16.54 1.88 4.72
N PRO A 131 16.26 1.48 5.98
CA PRO A 131 14.96 0.95 6.38
C PRO A 131 13.79 1.90 6.14
N LEU A 132 13.96 3.21 6.34
CA LEU A 132 12.91 4.20 6.11
C LEU A 132 12.53 4.28 4.63
N VAL A 133 13.52 4.27 3.75
CA VAL A 133 13.31 4.23 2.29
C VAL A 133 12.72 2.89 1.84
N ALA A 134 13.16 1.78 2.46
CA ALA A 134 12.64 0.44 2.19
C ALA A 134 11.15 0.30 2.55
N GLN A 135 10.69 1.01 3.59
CA GLN A 135 9.31 0.98 4.06
C GLN A 135 8.34 1.71 3.12
N ILE A 136 8.80 2.58 2.20
CA ILE A 136 7.94 3.30 1.25
C ILE A 136 7.19 2.29 0.34
N ARG A 137 5.90 2.04 0.56
CA ARG A 137 4.98 1.19 -0.21
C ARG A 137 4.94 1.58 -1.69
N ASP A 138 4.95 2.88 -2.01
CA ASP A 138 5.04 3.30 -3.41
C ASP A 138 6.42 2.96 -3.99
N ARG A 139 6.45 1.91 -4.81
CA ARG A 139 7.69 1.41 -5.42
C ARG A 139 8.29 2.39 -6.41
N SER A 140 7.51 3.31 -6.97
CA SER A 140 7.98 4.31 -7.94
C SER A 140 8.80 5.43 -7.30
N LEU A 141 8.52 5.74 -6.02
CA LEU A 141 9.25 6.76 -5.26
C LEU A 141 10.58 6.25 -4.72
N ARG A 142 10.73 4.94 -4.49
CA ARG A 142 11.95 4.36 -3.89
C ARG A 142 13.24 4.69 -4.65
N PRO A 143 13.31 4.55 -6.00
CA PRO A 143 14.53 4.87 -6.73
C PRO A 143 14.92 6.35 -6.58
N GLU A 144 13.94 7.24 -6.51
CA GLU A 144 14.18 8.68 -6.32
C GLU A 144 14.77 8.95 -4.92
N TYR A 145 14.13 8.42 -3.87
CA TYR A 145 14.63 8.56 -2.51
C TYR A 145 15.97 7.85 -2.27
N ALA A 146 16.24 6.76 -2.98
CA ALA A 146 17.56 6.12 -2.97
C ALA A 146 18.64 7.04 -3.56
N ARG A 147 18.33 7.74 -4.67
CA ARG A 147 19.24 8.72 -5.27
C ARG A 147 19.47 9.93 -4.35
N LEU A 148 18.40 10.46 -3.74
CA LEU A 148 18.50 11.57 -2.79
C LEU A 148 19.33 11.18 -1.56
N LEU A 149 19.08 10.00 -0.99
CA LEU A 149 19.85 9.48 0.14
C LEU A 149 21.33 9.32 -0.20
N ALA A 150 21.64 8.77 -1.37
CA ALA A 150 23.02 8.68 -1.84
C ALA A 150 23.68 10.06 -1.97
N GLY A 151 22.95 11.05 -2.48
CA GLY A 151 23.40 12.44 -2.56
C GLY A 151 23.68 13.06 -1.18
N TRP A 152 22.79 12.87 -0.21
CA TRP A 152 22.97 13.39 1.16
C TRP A 152 24.13 12.72 1.89
N LEU A 153 24.36 11.43 1.66
CA LEU A 153 25.45 10.70 2.27
C LEU A 153 26.77 10.86 1.51
N GLY A 154 26.78 11.40 0.29
CA GLY A 154 27.98 11.43 -0.56
C GLY A 154 28.47 10.02 -0.94
N MET A 155 27.53 9.08 -1.13
CA MET A 155 27.83 7.68 -1.44
C MET A 155 27.42 7.33 -2.87
N ASP A 156 27.97 6.24 -3.39
CA ASP A 156 27.54 5.68 -4.68
C ASP A 156 26.08 5.18 -4.62
N VAL A 157 25.32 5.47 -5.68
CA VAL A 157 23.87 5.18 -5.75
C VAL A 157 23.62 3.67 -5.77
N GLU A 158 24.46 2.88 -6.44
CA GLU A 158 24.32 1.42 -6.50
C GLU A 158 24.59 0.81 -5.13
N ALA A 159 25.62 1.28 -4.43
CA ALA A 159 25.94 0.85 -3.07
C ALA A 159 24.77 1.11 -2.10
N VAL A 160 24.18 2.32 -2.14
CA VAL A 160 23.02 2.69 -1.32
C VAL A 160 21.79 1.86 -1.68
N THR A 161 21.52 1.67 -2.98
CA THR A 161 20.41 0.85 -3.47
C THR A 161 20.56 -0.60 -3.00
N GLY A 162 21.77 -1.16 -3.03
CA GLY A 162 22.06 -2.50 -2.52
C GLY A 162 21.74 -2.66 -1.04
N VAL A 163 22.08 -1.65 -0.21
CA VAL A 163 21.73 -1.66 1.21
C VAL A 163 20.22 -1.53 1.41
N ILE A 164 19.52 -0.68 0.66
CA ILE A 164 18.05 -0.55 0.75
C ILE A 164 17.36 -1.88 0.40
N VAL A 165 17.81 -2.58 -0.64
CA VAL A 165 17.27 -3.90 -1.02
C VAL A 165 17.57 -4.94 0.07
N ARG A 166 18.74 -4.88 0.72
CA ARG A 166 19.06 -5.74 1.86
C ARG A 166 18.20 -5.40 3.09
N SER A 167 17.97 -4.13 3.36
CA SER A 167 17.06 -3.65 4.41
C SER A 167 15.61 -4.06 4.11
N GLN A 168 15.15 -4.11 2.85
CA GLN A 168 13.84 -4.71 2.53
C GLN A 168 13.77 -6.18 2.93
N ARG A 169 14.88 -6.93 2.82
CA ARG A 169 14.96 -8.33 3.26
C ARG A 169 15.07 -8.49 4.78
N GLN A 170 15.59 -7.49 5.49
CA GLN A 170 15.77 -7.48 6.96
C GLN A 170 14.64 -6.77 7.74
N SER A 171 13.92 -5.83 7.12
CA SER A 171 12.73 -5.15 7.64
C SER A 171 11.43 -5.84 7.21
N ALA A 172 11.51 -6.82 6.31
CA ALA A 172 10.61 -7.97 6.45
C ALA A 172 10.93 -8.57 7.83
N PRO A 173 9.95 -8.76 8.73
CA PRO A 173 10.21 -9.47 9.98
C PRO A 173 10.93 -10.75 9.59
N GLU A 174 12.03 -11.05 10.30
CA GLU A 174 12.85 -12.25 10.13
C GLU A 174 12.26 -13.23 9.12
N ARG A 175 12.72 -13.16 7.86
CA ARG A 175 12.81 -14.39 7.07
C ARG A 175 13.87 -15.22 7.76
N GLN A 176 13.51 -15.81 8.89
CA GLN A 176 14.01 -17.11 9.26
C GLN A 176 13.91 -17.94 7.99
N THR A 177 15.02 -18.55 7.61
CA THR A 177 15.02 -19.72 6.73
C THR A 177 14.17 -20.79 7.42
N ILE A 178 12.85 -20.64 7.30
CA ILE A 178 11.86 -21.64 7.66
C ILE A 178 11.88 -22.59 6.47
N VAL A 179 12.62 -23.68 6.62
CA VAL A 179 12.13 -24.94 6.06
C VAL A 179 10.73 -25.19 6.65
N PRO A 180 9.78 -25.63 5.82
CA PRO A 180 8.40 -25.15 5.78
C PRO A 180 7.53 -25.72 6.92
N ASN A 181 7.00 -24.86 7.82
CA ASN A 181 5.70 -25.06 8.51
C ASN A 181 5.31 -23.94 9.53
N ALA A 182 5.28 -22.67 9.13
CA ALA A 182 4.62 -21.57 9.88
C ALA A 182 4.65 -20.31 9.00
N ASP A 183 3.58 -19.68 8.49
CA ASP A 183 2.16 -19.69 8.80
C ASP A 183 1.34 -20.07 7.55
N TRP A 184 0.86 -21.31 7.45
CA TRP A 184 -0.08 -21.69 6.40
C TRP A 184 -1.41 -20.94 6.52
N ARG A 185 -1.80 -20.55 7.74
CA ARG A 185 -3.10 -19.93 8.00
C ARG A 185 -3.05 -18.41 7.78
N PRO A 186 -3.82 -17.85 6.82
CA PRO A 186 -3.90 -16.41 6.63
C PRO A 186 -4.63 -15.72 7.79
N ASP A 187 -4.13 -14.56 8.24
CA ASP A 187 -4.78 -13.72 9.25
C ASP A 187 -6.07 -13.09 8.68
N PRO A 188 -7.26 -13.36 9.26
CA PRO A 188 -8.52 -12.76 8.81
C PRO A 188 -8.57 -11.23 8.90
N SER A 189 -7.73 -10.62 9.75
CA SER A 189 -7.69 -9.18 9.96
C SER A 189 -6.73 -8.44 9.00
N ASP A 190 -5.97 -9.16 8.17
CA ASP A 190 -5.03 -8.53 7.23
C ASP A 190 -5.80 -7.81 6.09
N PRO A 191 -5.75 -6.46 6.01
CA PRO A 191 -6.47 -5.72 4.98
C PRO A 191 -5.97 -6.01 3.56
N ARG A 192 -4.74 -6.52 3.40
CA ARG A 192 -4.18 -6.90 2.09
C ARG A 192 -4.84 -8.15 1.53
N LEU A 193 -5.24 -9.05 2.43
CA LEU A 193 -5.85 -10.34 2.12
C LEU A 193 -7.38 -10.30 2.18
N ALA A 194 -7.96 -9.21 2.73
CA ALA A 194 -9.39 -9.07 2.91
C ALA A 194 -10.20 -9.30 1.62
N LEU A 195 -9.74 -8.80 0.47
CA LEU A 195 -10.45 -8.98 -0.80
C LEU A 195 -10.34 -10.42 -1.32
N GLU A 196 -9.16 -11.04 -1.23
CA GLU A 196 -8.95 -12.44 -1.59
C GLU A 196 -9.84 -13.37 -0.75
N ARG A 197 -9.87 -13.10 0.56
CA ARG A 197 -10.73 -13.81 1.52
C ARG A 197 -12.20 -13.65 1.19
N GLU A 198 -12.64 -12.43 0.87
CA GLU A 198 -14.03 -12.15 0.53
C GLU A 198 -14.48 -12.92 -0.71
N VAL A 199 -13.66 -12.93 -1.77
CA VAL A 199 -13.91 -13.73 -2.99
C VAL A 199 -14.03 -15.21 -2.66
N LEU A 200 -13.12 -15.75 -1.83
CA LEU A 200 -13.17 -17.17 -1.44
C LEU A 200 -14.37 -17.51 -0.57
N LYS A 201 -14.82 -16.61 0.32
CA LYS A 201 -16.07 -16.80 1.07
C LYS A 201 -17.26 -16.92 0.12
N VAL A 202 -17.36 -16.03 -0.87
CA VAL A 202 -18.44 -16.10 -1.86
C VAL A 202 -18.35 -17.40 -2.67
N ALA A 203 -17.15 -17.83 -3.09
CA ALA A 203 -16.97 -19.08 -3.82
C ALA A 203 -17.28 -20.34 -2.98
N VAL A 204 -17.06 -20.31 -1.67
CA VAL A 204 -17.38 -21.42 -0.76
C VAL A 204 -18.85 -21.43 -0.37
N GLN A 205 -19.46 -20.27 -0.08
CA GLN A 205 -20.83 -20.19 0.46
C GLN A 205 -21.90 -20.08 -0.63
N ALA A 206 -21.57 -19.48 -1.78
CA ALA A 206 -22.51 -19.19 -2.86
C ALA A 206 -21.87 -19.42 -4.26
N PRO A 207 -21.36 -20.64 -4.54
CA PRO A 207 -20.62 -20.94 -5.77
C PRO A 207 -21.43 -20.69 -7.07
N THR A 208 -22.75 -20.83 -7.02
CA THR A 208 -23.63 -20.62 -8.18
C THR A 208 -23.72 -19.15 -8.61
N LEU A 209 -23.42 -18.21 -7.72
CA LEU A 209 -23.37 -16.77 -8.03
C LEU A 209 -22.10 -16.37 -8.79
N VAL A 210 -21.13 -17.29 -8.89
CA VAL A 210 -19.79 -17.01 -9.43
C VAL A 210 -19.35 -18.04 -10.46
N PRO A 211 -20.13 -18.24 -11.54
CA PRO A 211 -19.84 -19.26 -12.56
C PRO A 211 -18.51 -19.03 -13.29
N THR A 212 -17.98 -17.81 -13.28
CA THR A 212 -16.73 -17.42 -13.92
C THR A 212 -15.54 -17.37 -12.95
N PHE A 213 -15.61 -18.08 -11.82
CA PHE A 213 -14.52 -18.10 -10.82
C PHE A 213 -13.19 -18.56 -11.42
N SER A 214 -13.22 -19.54 -12.33
CA SER A 214 -12.03 -20.05 -13.03
C SER A 214 -11.35 -19.01 -13.93
N GLU A 215 -12.05 -17.95 -14.34
CA GLU A 215 -11.47 -16.87 -15.14
C GLU A 215 -10.62 -15.86 -14.34
N ILE A 216 -10.64 -15.94 -13.01
CA ILE A 216 -9.78 -15.09 -12.18
C ILE A 216 -8.32 -15.46 -12.46
N GLU A 217 -7.50 -14.44 -12.70
CA GLU A 217 -6.10 -14.58 -13.06
C GLU A 217 -5.32 -15.40 -12.00
N SER A 218 -4.40 -16.26 -12.43
CA SER A 218 -3.64 -17.15 -11.53
C SER A 218 -2.83 -16.38 -10.47
N ALA A 219 -2.37 -15.18 -10.79
CA ALA A 219 -1.64 -14.29 -9.88
C ALA A 219 -2.57 -13.41 -9.01
N ALA A 220 -3.90 -13.59 -9.08
CA ALA A 220 -4.85 -12.81 -8.30
C ALA A 220 -4.69 -13.04 -6.80
N PHE A 221 -4.49 -14.31 -6.40
CA PHE A 221 -4.26 -14.72 -5.02
C PHE A 221 -2.78 -14.67 -4.68
N THR A 222 -2.44 -14.13 -3.51
CA THR A 222 -1.06 -13.93 -3.07
C THR A 222 -0.66 -14.83 -1.90
N HIS A 223 -1.63 -15.25 -1.10
CA HIS A 223 -1.37 -16.12 0.06
C HIS A 223 -1.37 -17.61 -0.34
N PRO A 224 -0.39 -18.44 0.08
CA PRO A 224 -0.31 -19.86 -0.30
C PRO A 224 -1.58 -20.66 -0.03
N ALA A 225 -2.22 -20.50 1.14
CA ALA A 225 -3.46 -21.20 1.45
C ALA A 225 -4.67 -20.76 0.60
N TYR A 226 -4.71 -19.50 0.13
CA TYR A 226 -5.75 -19.02 -0.79
C TYR A 226 -5.52 -19.52 -2.20
N VAL A 227 -4.25 -19.62 -2.63
CA VAL A 227 -3.87 -20.28 -3.89
C VAL A 227 -4.25 -21.76 -3.84
N ALA A 228 -3.98 -22.46 -2.73
CA ALA A 228 -4.33 -23.86 -2.57
C ALA A 228 -5.85 -24.08 -2.60
N LEU A 229 -6.62 -23.25 -1.86
CA LEU A 229 -8.08 -23.32 -1.90
C LEU A 229 -8.63 -23.00 -3.29
N ARG A 230 -8.06 -22.00 -3.98
CA ARG A 230 -8.42 -21.68 -5.37
C ARG A 230 -8.24 -22.90 -6.27
N ASN A 231 -7.12 -23.60 -6.16
CA ASN A 231 -6.86 -24.80 -6.97
C ASN A 231 -7.85 -25.93 -6.67
N VAL A 232 -8.23 -26.14 -5.40
CA VAL A 232 -9.26 -27.13 -5.04
C VAL A 232 -10.61 -26.76 -5.62
N ILE A 233 -11.01 -25.48 -5.54
CA ILE A 233 -12.27 -25.01 -6.13
C ILE A 233 -12.26 -25.21 -7.65
N ASP A 234 -11.19 -24.83 -8.34
CA ASP A 234 -11.06 -25.02 -9.79
C ASP A 234 -11.12 -26.51 -10.19
N ALA A 235 -10.42 -27.37 -9.43
CA ALA A 235 -10.43 -28.82 -9.67
C ALA A 235 -11.79 -29.48 -9.36
N SER A 236 -12.61 -28.85 -8.51
CA SER A 236 -13.91 -29.36 -8.10
C SER A 236 -15.08 -28.74 -8.88
N ALA A 237 -14.81 -27.83 -9.83
CA ALA A 237 -15.84 -27.04 -10.51
C ALA A 237 -16.88 -27.91 -11.24
N ASP A 238 -16.47 -29.01 -11.86
CA ASP A 238 -17.37 -29.93 -12.57
C ASP A 238 -18.36 -30.62 -11.61
N ALA A 239 -17.95 -30.86 -10.36
CA ALA A 239 -18.79 -31.51 -9.35
C ALA A 239 -19.83 -30.57 -8.72
N LEU A 240 -19.75 -29.27 -8.99
CA LEU A 240 -20.68 -28.27 -8.44
C LEU A 240 -22.12 -28.49 -8.91
N ALA A 241 -22.31 -28.89 -10.18
CA ALA A 241 -23.64 -29.10 -10.75
C ALA A 241 -24.34 -30.36 -10.21
N ASP A 242 -23.55 -31.35 -9.78
CA ASP A 242 -24.02 -32.69 -9.41
C ASP A 242 -24.09 -32.92 -7.90
N SER A 243 -23.56 -32.00 -7.08
CA SER A 243 -23.52 -32.13 -5.62
C SER A 243 -24.57 -31.28 -4.90
N ASN A 244 -25.27 -31.89 -3.94
CA ASN A 244 -26.11 -31.17 -2.97
C ASN A 244 -25.31 -30.59 -1.79
N ASP A 245 -24.05 -30.98 -1.62
CA ASP A 245 -23.17 -30.51 -0.54
C ASP A 245 -21.79 -30.13 -1.10
N TRP A 246 -21.71 -28.87 -1.55
CA TRP A 246 -20.48 -28.30 -2.12
C TRP A 246 -19.34 -28.24 -1.10
N ILE A 247 -19.64 -28.00 0.17
CA ILE A 247 -18.62 -27.90 1.22
C ILE A 247 -17.99 -29.28 1.44
N GLU A 248 -18.80 -30.35 1.48
CA GLU A 248 -18.28 -31.72 1.60
C GLU A 248 -17.37 -32.09 0.42
N VAL A 249 -17.71 -31.69 -0.80
CA VAL A 249 -16.86 -31.89 -1.99
C VAL A 249 -15.50 -31.20 -1.82
N LEU A 250 -15.49 -29.92 -1.41
CA LEU A 250 -14.25 -29.18 -1.16
C LEU A 250 -13.41 -29.81 -0.06
N LEU A 251 -14.03 -30.30 1.01
CA LEU A 251 -13.34 -30.97 2.11
C LEU A 251 -12.73 -32.30 1.66
N HIS A 252 -13.45 -33.09 0.87
CA HIS A 252 -12.96 -34.36 0.34
C HIS A 252 -11.78 -34.18 -0.62
N ASN A 253 -11.85 -33.15 -1.48
CA ASN A 253 -10.79 -32.83 -2.45
C ASN A 253 -9.62 -32.04 -1.85
N SER A 254 -9.72 -31.65 -0.58
CA SER A 254 -8.62 -31.04 0.18
C SER A 254 -7.79 -32.12 0.87
N GLU A 255 -6.60 -32.42 0.34
CA GLU A 255 -5.70 -33.45 0.90
C GLU A 255 -5.11 -33.06 2.27
N GLU A 256 -4.96 -31.75 2.53
CA GLU A 256 -4.34 -31.22 3.75
C GLU A 256 -5.37 -30.85 4.82
N GLU A 257 -5.18 -31.33 6.06
CA GLU A 257 -6.07 -31.02 7.20
C GLU A 257 -6.18 -29.51 7.47
N GLN A 258 -5.09 -28.77 7.24
CA GLN A 258 -5.08 -27.31 7.42
C GLN A 258 -5.91 -26.58 6.36
N LEU A 259 -6.01 -27.12 5.15
CA LEU A 259 -6.88 -26.58 4.09
C LEU A 259 -8.34 -26.88 4.38
N GLN A 260 -8.64 -28.09 4.87
CA GLN A 260 -9.99 -28.45 5.35
C GLN A 260 -10.47 -27.52 6.47
N ALA A 261 -9.59 -27.17 7.41
CA ALA A 261 -9.89 -26.19 8.45
C ALA A 261 -10.23 -24.81 7.88
N LEU A 262 -9.48 -24.35 6.87
CA LEU A 262 -9.76 -23.08 6.19
C LEU A 262 -11.11 -23.10 5.44
N VAL A 263 -11.44 -24.19 4.76
CA VAL A 263 -12.76 -24.35 4.10
C VAL A 263 -13.89 -24.23 5.12
N ARG A 264 -13.79 -24.92 6.27
CA ARG A 264 -14.80 -24.84 7.35
C ARG A 264 -14.93 -23.43 7.92
N GLU A 265 -13.81 -22.74 8.10
CA GLU A 265 -13.78 -21.36 8.58
C GLU A 265 -14.49 -20.42 7.61
N LEU A 266 -14.17 -20.49 6.32
CA LEU A 266 -14.76 -19.65 5.29
C LEU A 266 -16.22 -20.00 5.00
N ALA A 267 -16.65 -21.23 5.27
CA ALA A 267 -18.04 -21.65 5.10
C ALA A 267 -19.00 -20.97 6.10
N VAL A 268 -18.50 -20.56 7.27
CA VAL A 268 -19.34 -19.97 8.36
C VAL A 268 -19.05 -18.51 8.63
N GLU A 269 -17.95 -17.95 8.11
CA GLU A 269 -17.62 -16.55 8.31
C GLU A 269 -18.61 -15.63 7.56
N PRO A 270 -19.14 -14.58 8.21
CA PRO A 270 -20.05 -13.66 7.54
C PRO A 270 -19.38 -12.93 6.36
N ILE A 271 -20.08 -12.88 5.25
CA ILE A 271 -19.75 -12.06 4.10
C ILE A 271 -20.13 -10.60 4.41
N ARG A 272 -19.31 -9.64 3.99
CA ARG A 272 -19.44 -8.21 4.28
C ARG A 272 -20.57 -7.52 3.49
N ALA A 273 -21.45 -8.28 2.86
CA ALA A 273 -22.58 -7.76 2.09
C ALA A 273 -23.61 -7.10 3.03
N ASN A 274 -24.19 -6.00 2.58
CA ASN A 274 -25.33 -5.38 3.27
C ASN A 274 -26.62 -6.14 2.91
N GLY A 275 -26.90 -7.25 3.60
CA GLY A 275 -28.08 -8.08 3.36
C GLY A 275 -27.75 -9.44 2.74
N ALA A 276 -28.67 -9.98 1.94
CA ALA A 276 -28.47 -11.26 1.26
C ALA A 276 -27.40 -11.11 0.15
N ILE A 277 -26.56 -12.13 0.00
CA ILE A 277 -25.55 -12.19 -1.07
C ILE A 277 -26.29 -12.39 -2.39
N ASP A 278 -26.12 -11.47 -3.33
CA ASP A 278 -26.73 -11.52 -4.66
C ASP A 278 -25.66 -11.54 -5.76
N GLU A 279 -26.08 -11.79 -7.00
CA GLU A 279 -25.21 -11.83 -8.18
C GLU A 279 -24.45 -10.51 -8.38
N ARG A 280 -25.04 -9.38 -7.99
CA ARG A 280 -24.43 -8.05 -8.14
C ARG A 280 -23.25 -7.88 -7.20
N TYR A 281 -23.45 -8.21 -5.91
CA TYR A 281 -22.38 -8.17 -4.92
C TYR A 281 -21.25 -9.11 -5.31
N ALA A 282 -21.58 -10.37 -5.61
CA ALA A 282 -20.61 -11.38 -6.04
C ALA A 282 -19.80 -10.91 -7.26
N GLY A 283 -20.48 -10.43 -8.30
CA GLY A 283 -19.86 -9.88 -9.49
C GLY A 283 -18.91 -8.72 -9.18
N SER A 284 -19.30 -7.79 -8.30
CA SER A 284 -18.48 -6.63 -7.96
C SER A 284 -17.19 -6.99 -7.21
N VAL A 285 -17.26 -7.91 -6.24
CA VAL A 285 -16.10 -8.35 -5.44
C VAL A 285 -15.11 -9.12 -6.32
N PHE A 286 -15.61 -9.90 -7.26
CA PHE A 286 -14.82 -10.64 -8.24
C PHE A 286 -14.15 -9.72 -9.24
N ALA A 287 -14.91 -8.80 -9.84
CA ALA A 287 -14.40 -7.81 -10.78
C ALA A 287 -13.27 -6.98 -10.13
N ARG A 288 -13.43 -6.64 -8.83
CA ARG A 288 -12.41 -5.91 -8.08
C ARG A 288 -11.11 -6.71 -7.88
N LEU A 289 -11.20 -8.02 -7.59
CA LEU A 289 -10.00 -8.86 -7.44
C LEU A 289 -9.26 -9.00 -8.78
N ARG A 290 -10.01 -9.22 -9.86
CA ARG A 290 -9.46 -9.32 -11.22
C ARG A 290 -8.82 -8.01 -11.67
N GLU A 291 -9.45 -6.86 -11.40
CA GLU A 291 -8.90 -5.53 -11.69
C GLU A 291 -7.51 -5.34 -11.06
N LEU A 292 -7.33 -5.76 -9.80
CA LEU A 292 -6.05 -5.70 -9.11
C LEU A 292 -5.01 -6.67 -9.69
N ALA A 293 -5.43 -7.86 -10.15
CA ALA A 293 -4.54 -8.80 -10.81
C ALA A 293 -4.07 -8.26 -12.17
N VAL A 294 -5.00 -7.81 -13.02
CA VAL A 294 -4.70 -7.19 -14.33
C VAL A 294 -3.80 -5.96 -14.17
N SER A 295 -4.05 -5.12 -13.16
CA SER A 295 -3.22 -3.94 -12.89
C SER A 295 -1.76 -4.30 -12.58
N ARG A 296 -1.52 -5.42 -11.87
CA ARG A 296 -0.15 -5.93 -11.62
C ARG A 296 0.51 -6.40 -12.92
N THR A 297 -0.20 -7.15 -13.75
CA THR A 297 0.30 -7.62 -15.05
C THR A 297 0.62 -6.45 -15.99
N ILE A 298 -0.22 -5.41 -16.02
CA ILE A 298 0.03 -4.17 -16.77
C ILE A 298 1.35 -3.50 -16.32
N ALA A 299 1.59 -3.42 -15.01
CA ALA A 299 2.81 -2.82 -14.47
C ALA A 299 4.06 -3.62 -14.87
N GLU A 300 3.98 -4.96 -14.83
CA GLU A 300 5.05 -5.85 -15.28
C GLU A 300 5.32 -5.71 -16.77
N LEU A 301 4.26 -5.64 -17.58
CA LEU A 301 4.36 -5.52 -19.03
C LEU A 301 4.91 -4.15 -19.46
N LYS A 302 4.49 -3.06 -18.80
CA LYS A 302 5.08 -1.70 -18.99
C LYS A 302 6.56 -1.69 -18.65
N SER A 303 6.95 -2.32 -17.54
CA SER A 303 8.36 -2.46 -17.14
C SER A 303 9.18 -3.27 -18.15
N LYS A 304 8.59 -4.33 -18.74
CA LYS A 304 9.20 -5.11 -19.81
C LYS A 304 9.37 -4.29 -21.09
N LEU A 305 8.33 -3.57 -21.51
CA LEU A 305 8.35 -2.70 -22.70
C LEU A 305 9.41 -1.60 -22.62
N GLN A 306 9.66 -1.04 -21.43
CA GLN A 306 10.71 -0.03 -21.22
C GLN A 306 12.14 -0.56 -21.46
N ARG A 307 12.33 -1.88 -21.45
CA ARG A 307 13.64 -2.53 -21.60
C ARG A 307 13.87 -3.08 -23.01
N ILE A 308 12.82 -3.20 -23.81
CA ILE A 308 12.90 -3.70 -25.18
C ILE A 308 13.26 -2.53 -26.10
N ASN A 309 14.26 -2.72 -26.97
CA ASN A 309 14.58 -1.74 -28.00
C ASN A 309 13.55 -1.85 -29.13
N PRO A 310 12.71 -0.81 -29.37
CA PRO A 310 11.62 -0.89 -30.34
C PRO A 310 12.10 -0.95 -31.80
N ILE A 311 13.38 -0.71 -32.07
CA ILE A 311 13.97 -0.76 -33.41
C ILE A 311 14.61 -2.11 -33.68
N GLU A 312 15.34 -2.66 -32.70
CA GLU A 312 16.05 -3.95 -32.84
C GLU A 312 15.12 -5.14 -32.61
N GLU A 313 14.10 -4.99 -31.77
CA GLU A 313 13.16 -6.05 -31.37
C GLU A 313 11.70 -5.66 -31.66
N ALA A 314 11.43 -5.18 -32.88
CA ALA A 314 10.14 -4.63 -33.28
C ALA A 314 8.96 -5.60 -33.08
N ASP A 315 9.11 -6.89 -33.43
CA ASP A 315 8.03 -7.89 -33.29
C ASP A 315 7.68 -8.15 -31.82
N VAL A 316 8.70 -8.28 -30.95
CA VAL A 316 8.52 -8.51 -29.51
C VAL A 316 7.89 -7.28 -28.85
N TYR A 317 8.32 -6.08 -29.25
CA TYR A 317 7.74 -4.83 -28.78
C TYR A 317 6.27 -4.70 -29.19
N ASN A 318 5.95 -4.93 -30.48
CA ASN A 318 4.60 -4.82 -31.00
C ASN A 318 3.65 -5.81 -30.32
N GLN A 319 4.07 -7.06 -30.13
CA GLN A 319 3.27 -8.06 -29.41
C GLN A 319 3.01 -7.61 -27.97
N ALA A 320 4.05 -7.22 -27.23
CA ALA A 320 3.90 -6.78 -25.85
C ALA A 320 3.06 -5.49 -25.73
N PHE A 321 3.11 -4.60 -26.72
CA PHE A 321 2.27 -3.41 -26.77
C PHE A 321 0.81 -3.76 -27.05
N MET A 322 0.53 -4.70 -27.96
CA MET A 322 -0.84 -5.18 -28.21
C MET A 322 -1.44 -5.85 -26.97
N ASP A 323 -0.67 -6.70 -26.29
CA ASP A 323 -1.09 -7.33 -25.03
C ASP A 323 -1.39 -6.26 -23.96
N LEU A 324 -0.59 -5.19 -23.91
CA LEU A 324 -0.80 -4.08 -22.98
C LEU A 324 -2.13 -3.35 -23.23
N VAL A 325 -2.45 -3.06 -24.49
CA VAL A 325 -3.71 -2.40 -24.87
C VAL A 325 -4.91 -3.27 -24.50
N GLN A 326 -4.83 -4.59 -24.73
CA GLN A 326 -5.88 -5.52 -24.36
C GLN A 326 -6.09 -5.58 -22.85
N LEU A 327 -5.02 -5.63 -22.06
CA LEU A 327 -5.11 -5.63 -20.60
C LEU A 327 -5.65 -4.31 -20.05
N GLU A 328 -5.28 -3.17 -20.64
CA GLU A 328 -5.83 -1.86 -20.26
C GLU A 328 -7.34 -1.75 -20.54
N ALA A 329 -7.81 -2.26 -21.69
CA ALA A 329 -9.24 -2.37 -21.99
C ALA A 329 -9.95 -3.28 -20.98
N ARG A 330 -9.39 -4.46 -20.72
CA ARG A 330 -9.95 -5.41 -19.75
C ARG A 330 -10.04 -4.83 -18.34
N ARG A 331 -9.01 -4.10 -17.90
CA ARG A 331 -9.01 -3.41 -16.60
C ARG A 331 -10.15 -2.41 -16.50
N ARG A 332 -10.42 -1.65 -17.57
CA ARG A 332 -11.52 -0.68 -17.61
C ARG A 332 -12.88 -1.37 -17.49
N ASP A 333 -13.11 -2.46 -18.22
CA ASP A 333 -14.36 -3.21 -18.13
C ASP A 333 -14.56 -3.78 -16.72
N LEU A 334 -13.51 -4.32 -16.11
CA LEU A 334 -13.53 -4.84 -14.73
C LEU A 334 -13.78 -3.73 -13.72
N HIS A 335 -13.23 -2.53 -13.95
CA HIS A 335 -13.49 -1.37 -13.10
C HIS A 335 -14.96 -0.96 -13.16
N GLU A 336 -15.57 -0.89 -14.35
CA GLU A 336 -16.99 -0.58 -14.51
C GLU A 336 -17.89 -1.63 -13.84
N GLN A 337 -17.54 -2.92 -13.94
CA GLN A 337 -18.23 -4.01 -13.24
C GLN A 337 -18.07 -3.96 -11.72
N ALA A 338 -16.90 -3.55 -11.22
CA ALA A 338 -16.65 -3.39 -9.80
C ALA A 338 -17.40 -2.17 -9.21
N MET A 339 -17.61 -1.12 -10.01
CA MET A 339 -18.28 0.12 -9.60
C MET A 339 -19.81 0.06 -9.72
N GLY A 340 -20.36 -0.83 -10.56
CA GLY A 340 -21.82 -1.00 -10.75
C GLY A 340 -22.60 -1.50 -9.53
N SER A 341 -21.97 -1.55 -8.34
CA SER A 341 -22.57 -1.97 -7.07
C SER A 341 -22.66 -0.85 -6.01
N LEU A 342 -22.26 0.39 -6.33
CA LEU A 342 -22.62 1.60 -5.57
C LEU A 342 -23.92 2.20 -6.12
#